data_AF-A0ABC9FAV2-F1
#
_entry.id   AF-A0ABC9FAV2-F1
#
_cell.length_a   1.000
_cell.length_b   1.000
_cell.length_c   1.000
_cell.angle_alpha   90.00
_cell.angle_beta   90.00
_cell.angle_gamma   90.00
#
_symmetry.space_group_name_H-M   'P 1'
#
loop_
_entity.id
_entity.type
_entity.pdbx_description
1 polymer ?
#
loop_
_entity_poly.entity_id
_entity_poly.type
_entity_poly.pdbx_seq_one_letter_code
_entity_poly.pdbx_strand_id
1 'polypeptide(L)'
;MMAPSKMSFLIASLIVFAAATPSAMAFSFPAILPCIPFLPRIPLFPCIEPTPLKEPTECRTPLLKMLPCAGFLAINSSVAVPPSTCCEGANAVGMEGAAICYCRVVDGEIQQILPAPMNFTRMFSLTDECGLHFRLDALAENCDGDGAPPMTLPSPPAGN
;
A
#
# COMPACT_ATOMS: atom_id res chain seq x y z
N MET A 1 -26.95 -22.16 51.09
CA MET A 1 -27.43 -21.71 49.76
C MET A 1 -26.94 -22.77 48.78
N MET A 2 -27.84 -23.62 48.29
CA MET A 2 -27.54 -24.87 47.59
C MET A 2 -27.83 -24.70 46.09
N ALA A 3 -26.80 -24.86 45.24
CA ALA A 3 -26.78 -25.26 43.80
C ALA A 3 -25.59 -24.59 43.09
N PRO A 4 -24.79 -25.36 42.33
CA PRO A 4 -25.02 -25.30 40.89
C PRO A 4 -25.31 -26.69 40.29
N SER A 5 -26.20 -26.67 39.30
CA SER A 5 -26.74 -27.84 38.64
C SER A 5 -25.73 -28.48 37.68
N LYS A 6 -25.72 -29.82 37.74
CA LYS A 6 -25.15 -30.84 36.84
C LYS A 6 -25.04 -30.37 35.37
N MET A 7 -23.86 -30.44 34.74
CA MET A 7 -23.28 -31.65 34.12
C MET A 7 -24.26 -32.32 33.14
N SER A 8 -24.09 -32.05 31.84
CA SER A 8 -24.13 -33.10 30.83
C SER A 8 -23.52 -32.65 29.51
N PHE A 9 -22.65 -33.51 29.00
CA PHE A 9 -21.94 -33.49 27.73
C PHE A 9 -22.89 -33.70 26.54
N LEU A 10 -22.41 -33.34 25.33
CA LEU A 10 -22.51 -34.03 24.02
C LEU A 10 -22.26 -32.98 22.90
N ILE A 11 -21.00 -32.76 22.50
CA ILE A 11 -20.36 -33.32 21.28
C ILE A 11 -21.31 -33.39 20.08
N ALA A 12 -21.16 -32.43 19.16
CA ALA A 12 -21.55 -32.59 17.76
C ALA A 12 -20.53 -31.87 16.88
N SER A 13 -19.35 -32.49 16.73
CA SER A 13 -18.39 -32.17 15.68
C SER A 13 -18.96 -32.65 14.35
N LEU A 14 -19.34 -31.73 13.47
CA LEU A 14 -19.59 -32.02 12.06
C LEU A 14 -18.38 -31.54 11.26
N ILE A 15 -17.35 -32.40 11.22
CA ILE A 15 -16.26 -32.29 10.27
C ILE A 15 -16.77 -32.90 8.97
N VAL A 16 -17.07 -32.05 7.99
CA VAL A 16 -17.35 -32.49 6.62
C VAL A 16 -16.00 -32.83 5.98
N PHE A 17 -15.62 -34.10 6.06
CA PHE A 17 -14.58 -34.68 5.20
C PHE A 17 -15.21 -34.97 3.83
N ALA A 18 -15.09 -34.03 2.90
CA ALA A 18 -15.24 -34.31 1.48
C ALA A 18 -13.93 -34.93 0.97
N ALA A 19 -13.87 -36.26 0.97
CA ALA A 19 -12.75 -37.00 0.43
C ALA A 19 -12.80 -37.03 -1.11
N ALA A 20 -11.69 -36.56 -1.68
CA ALA A 20 -11.05 -37.02 -2.90
C ALA A 20 -11.81 -36.92 -4.24
N THR A 21 -11.45 -35.89 -5.00
CA THR A 21 -10.91 -36.12 -6.36
C THR A 21 -9.61 -35.34 -6.50
N PRO A 22 -8.43 -36.00 -6.61
CA PRO A 22 -7.24 -35.37 -7.15
C PRO A 22 -7.42 -35.28 -8.66
N SER A 23 -8.26 -34.34 -9.08
CA SER A 23 -8.21 -33.87 -10.46
C SER A 23 -6.93 -33.07 -10.56
N ALA A 24 -5.88 -33.77 -10.98
CA ALA A 24 -4.76 -33.21 -11.70
C ALA A 24 -5.30 -32.44 -12.91
N MET A 25 -5.91 -31.27 -12.66
CA MET A 25 -5.85 -30.21 -13.62
C MET A 25 -4.45 -29.66 -13.45
N ALA A 26 -3.56 -30.20 -14.29
CA ALA A 26 -2.37 -29.53 -14.75
C ALA A 26 -2.80 -28.15 -15.27
N PHE A 27 -2.99 -27.22 -14.33
CA PHE A 27 -2.97 -25.81 -14.64
C PHE A 27 -1.52 -25.56 -15.00
N SER A 28 -1.30 -25.71 -16.30
CA SER A 28 -0.12 -25.29 -17.03
C SER A 28 -0.13 -23.76 -17.00
N PHE A 29 -0.04 -23.17 -15.80
CA PHE A 29 0.37 -21.80 -15.68
C PHE A 29 1.84 -21.80 -16.04
N PRO A 30 2.29 -21.02 -17.04
CA PRO A 30 3.71 -20.76 -17.13
C PRO A 30 4.11 -20.21 -15.77
N ALA A 31 5.09 -20.83 -15.13
CA ALA A 31 5.72 -20.26 -13.95
C ALA A 31 6.37 -18.95 -14.42
N ILE A 32 5.64 -17.84 -14.31
CA ILE A 32 6.14 -16.50 -14.63
C ILE A 32 7.06 -16.13 -13.45
N LEU A 33 8.29 -16.62 -13.52
CA LEU A 33 9.33 -16.33 -12.55
C LEU A 33 9.99 -14.99 -12.92
N PRO A 34 10.18 -14.07 -11.96
CA PRO A 34 10.91 -12.82 -12.19
C PRO A 34 12.35 -13.13 -12.65
N CYS A 35 12.87 -12.34 -13.60
CA CYS A 35 14.21 -12.52 -14.14
C CYS A 35 15.26 -12.35 -13.04
N ILE A 36 15.96 -13.42 -12.65
CA ILE A 36 17.11 -13.32 -11.76
C ILE A 36 18.32 -12.88 -12.60
N PRO A 37 18.91 -11.69 -12.35
CA PRO A 37 20.14 -11.31 -13.02
C PRO A 37 21.22 -12.34 -12.65
N PHE A 38 21.92 -12.89 -13.65
CA PHE A 38 22.95 -13.96 -13.61
C PHE A 38 22.55 -15.38 -14.08
N LEU A 39 21.29 -15.70 -14.34
CA LEU A 39 20.92 -17.02 -14.89
C LEU A 39 20.86 -17.01 -16.43
N PRO A 40 21.46 -18.01 -17.13
CA PRO A 40 21.35 -18.14 -18.58
C PRO A 40 19.88 -18.28 -18.98
N ARG A 41 19.44 -17.48 -19.97
CA ARG A 41 18.06 -17.47 -20.47
C ARG A 41 17.72 -18.84 -21.07
N ILE A 42 16.84 -19.59 -20.41
CA ILE A 42 16.34 -20.88 -20.93
C ILE A 42 15.20 -20.59 -21.91
N PRO A 43 15.22 -21.10 -23.15
CA PRO A 43 14.22 -20.80 -24.20
C PRO A 43 12.76 -21.21 -23.89
N LEU A 44 12.49 -21.84 -22.76
CA LEU A 44 11.18 -22.43 -22.43
C LEU A 44 10.34 -21.60 -21.45
N PHE A 45 10.86 -20.49 -20.92
CA PHE A 45 10.12 -19.58 -20.05
C PHE A 45 10.26 -18.15 -20.59
N PRO A 46 9.19 -17.55 -21.15
CA PRO A 46 9.19 -16.14 -21.49
C PRO A 46 9.32 -15.33 -20.20
N CYS A 47 10.52 -14.83 -19.93
CA CYS A 47 10.72 -13.93 -18.82
C CYS A 47 10.26 -12.53 -19.25
N ILE A 48 9.20 -12.02 -18.64
CA ILE A 48 8.77 -10.64 -18.82
C ILE A 48 9.68 -9.79 -17.94
N GLU A 49 10.43 -8.89 -18.56
CA GLU A 49 11.16 -7.86 -17.82
C GLU A 49 10.12 -6.97 -17.13
N PRO A 50 10.18 -6.77 -15.80
CA PRO A 50 9.27 -5.86 -15.12
C PRO A 50 9.39 -4.50 -15.81
N THR A 51 8.29 -4.01 -16.38
CA THR A 51 8.25 -2.67 -16.95
C THR A 51 8.81 -1.70 -15.90
N PRO A 52 9.88 -0.94 -16.18
CA PRO A 52 10.40 0.03 -15.24
C PRO A 52 9.25 0.97 -14.87
N LEU A 53 8.87 0.99 -13.58
CA LEU A 53 7.89 1.95 -13.10
C LEU A 53 8.45 3.34 -13.40
N LYS A 54 7.67 4.17 -14.07
CA LYS A 54 8.07 5.52 -14.42
C LYS A 54 8.00 6.38 -13.17
N GLU A 55 9.15 6.77 -12.64
CA GLU A 55 9.25 7.74 -11.55
C GLU A 55 8.46 9.02 -11.90
N PRO A 56 7.70 9.58 -10.95
CA PRO A 56 6.91 10.76 -11.21
C PRO A 56 7.80 11.97 -11.44
N THR A 57 7.38 12.89 -12.32
CA THR A 57 8.11 14.16 -12.53
C THR A 57 7.84 15.17 -11.41
N GLU A 58 6.72 15.04 -10.72
CA GLU A 58 6.34 15.84 -9.55
C GLU A 58 5.42 15.06 -8.62
N CYS A 59 5.38 15.45 -7.36
CA CYS A 59 4.68 14.69 -6.33
C CYS A 59 3.26 15.15 -6.03
N ARG A 60 2.83 16.33 -6.50
CA ARG A 60 1.48 16.82 -6.22
C ARG A 60 0.40 15.90 -6.78
N THR A 61 0.49 15.54 -8.06
CA THR A 61 -0.56 14.75 -8.73
C THR A 61 -0.74 13.36 -8.12
N PRO A 62 0.33 12.60 -7.83
CA PRO A 62 0.20 11.38 -7.05
C PRO A 62 -0.42 11.62 -5.68
N LEU A 63 0.11 12.57 -4.89
CA LEU A 63 -0.35 12.82 -3.52
C LEU A 63 -1.80 13.34 -3.43
N LEU A 64 -2.32 13.98 -4.48
CA LEU A 64 -3.73 14.37 -4.56
C LEU A 64 -4.68 13.17 -4.42
N LYS A 65 -4.24 11.95 -4.75
CA LYS A 65 -5.05 10.73 -4.55
C LYS A 65 -5.33 10.45 -3.08
N MET A 66 -4.54 11.02 -2.16
CA MET A 66 -4.76 10.90 -0.72
C MET A 66 -5.69 11.99 -0.15
N LEU A 67 -6.28 12.87 -0.96
CA LEU A 67 -7.30 13.82 -0.47
C LEU A 67 -8.42 13.17 0.35
N PRO A 68 -8.98 12.00 -0.05
CA PRO A 68 -10.02 11.33 0.72
C PRO A 68 -9.56 10.93 2.13
N CYS A 69 -8.25 10.86 2.39
CA CYS A 69 -7.68 10.57 3.69
C CYS A 69 -7.67 11.77 4.65
N ALA A 70 -7.93 12.99 4.17
CA ALA A 70 -7.81 14.22 4.96
C ALA A 70 -8.60 14.14 6.28
N GLY A 71 -9.81 13.57 6.24
CA GLY A 71 -10.67 13.40 7.40
C GLY A 71 -10.11 12.45 8.45
N PHE A 72 -9.34 11.43 8.07
CA PHE A 72 -8.66 10.51 8.99
C PHE A 72 -7.35 11.11 9.51
N LEU A 73 -6.60 11.74 8.61
CA LEU A 73 -5.25 12.24 8.83
C LEU A 73 -5.20 13.51 9.69
N ALA A 74 -6.28 14.27 9.84
CA ALA A 74 -6.25 15.53 10.59
C ALA A 74 -5.89 15.35 12.08
N ILE A 75 -5.17 16.32 12.67
CA ILE A 75 -4.72 16.32 14.09
C ILE A 75 -5.85 16.03 15.08
N ASN A 76 -7.03 16.63 14.87
CA ASN A 76 -8.18 16.51 15.77
C ASN A 76 -9.28 15.60 15.21
N SER A 77 -8.94 14.67 14.32
CA SER A 77 -9.96 13.84 13.71
C SER A 77 -10.54 12.82 14.70
N SER A 78 -11.87 12.67 14.66
CA SER A 78 -12.60 11.62 15.38
C SER A 78 -12.75 10.33 14.56
N VAL A 79 -12.27 10.32 13.32
CA VAL A 79 -12.36 9.17 12.42
C VAL A 79 -11.29 8.15 12.82
N ALA A 80 -11.73 7.00 13.31
CA ALA A 80 -10.84 5.91 13.74
C ALA A 80 -10.40 5.02 12.57
N VAL A 81 -11.24 4.86 11.55
CA VAL A 81 -10.97 4.01 10.38
C VAL A 81 -11.09 4.86 9.11
N PRO A 82 -10.08 4.86 8.22
CA PRO A 82 -10.13 5.62 6.98
C PRO A 82 -11.22 5.07 6.05
N PRO A 83 -11.84 5.92 5.21
CA PRO A 83 -12.76 5.44 4.17
C PRO A 83 -12.03 4.57 3.14
N SER A 84 -12.71 3.64 2.49
CA SER A 84 -12.09 2.76 1.48
C SER A 84 -11.44 3.53 0.34
N THR A 85 -12.04 4.65 -0.07
CA THR A 85 -11.49 5.55 -1.11
C THR A 85 -10.18 6.23 -0.69
N CYS A 86 -9.93 6.38 0.62
CA CYS A 86 -8.62 6.81 1.12
C CYS A 86 -7.58 5.70 0.91
N CYS A 87 -7.92 4.46 1.25
CA CYS A 87 -7.01 3.33 1.08
C CYS A 87 -6.69 3.05 -0.40
N GLU A 88 -7.68 3.15 -1.27
CA GLU A 88 -7.48 3.08 -2.73
C GLU A 88 -6.51 4.16 -3.21
N GLY A 89 -6.71 5.39 -2.75
CA GLY A 89 -5.87 6.53 -3.09
C GLY A 89 -4.43 6.36 -2.62
N ALA A 90 -4.22 5.97 -1.36
CA ALA A 90 -2.89 5.73 -0.80
C ALA A 90 -2.18 4.54 -1.47
N ASN A 91 -2.90 3.45 -1.76
CA ASN A 91 -2.33 2.31 -2.49
C ASN A 91 -1.92 2.70 -3.91
N ALA A 92 -2.71 3.52 -4.60
CA ALA A 92 -2.39 3.99 -5.94
C ALA A 92 -1.08 4.81 -5.97
N VAL A 93 -0.80 5.62 -4.95
CA VAL A 93 0.48 6.33 -4.84
C VAL A 93 1.65 5.35 -4.72
N GLY A 94 1.51 4.33 -3.87
CA GLY A 94 2.55 3.32 -3.68
C GLY A 94 2.80 2.44 -4.91
N MET A 95 1.75 2.11 -5.67
CA MET A 95 1.83 1.15 -6.79
C MET A 95 2.23 1.79 -8.12
N GLU A 96 1.98 3.08 -8.34
CA GLU A 96 2.27 3.76 -9.61
C GLU A 96 3.71 4.29 -9.71
N GLY A 97 4.66 3.71 -8.97
CA GLY A 97 6.04 4.21 -8.92
C GLY A 97 6.17 5.56 -8.22
N ALA A 98 5.11 6.06 -7.57
CA ALA A 98 5.12 7.31 -6.84
C ALA A 98 5.33 7.13 -5.34
N ALA A 99 5.78 5.95 -4.89
CA ALA A 99 6.10 5.70 -3.51
C ALA A 99 7.13 6.72 -2.98
N ILE A 100 8.12 7.11 -3.80
CA ILE A 100 9.11 8.14 -3.44
C ILE A 100 8.49 9.48 -3.04
N CYS A 101 7.27 9.79 -3.50
CA CYS A 101 6.57 11.01 -3.12
C CYS A 101 6.09 11.03 -1.67
N TYR A 102 6.10 9.90 -0.96
CA TYR A 102 5.93 9.89 0.49
C TYR A 102 7.08 10.60 1.22
N CYS A 103 8.25 10.80 0.61
CA CYS A 103 9.27 11.66 1.20
C CYS A 103 8.78 13.11 1.36
N ARG A 104 8.05 13.63 0.37
CA ARG A 104 7.41 14.95 0.46
C ARG A 104 6.33 15.02 1.54
N VAL A 105 5.74 13.87 1.88
CA VAL A 105 4.84 13.74 3.03
C VAL A 105 5.64 13.91 4.31
N VAL A 106 6.72 13.15 4.49
CA VAL A 106 7.62 13.19 5.66
C VAL A 106 8.20 14.59 5.89
N ASP A 107 8.59 15.28 4.82
CA ASP A 107 9.07 16.67 4.85
C ASP A 107 7.96 17.68 5.23
N GLY A 108 6.70 17.25 5.29
CA GLY A 108 5.55 18.09 5.62
C GLY A 108 5.01 18.89 4.46
N GLU A 109 5.49 18.69 3.24
CA GLU A 109 5.02 19.42 2.08
C GLU A 109 3.61 19.00 1.64
N ILE A 110 3.14 17.80 2.04
CA ILE A 110 1.76 17.37 1.80
C ILE A 110 0.71 18.35 2.37
N GLN A 111 1.08 19.17 3.35
CA GLN A 111 0.20 20.20 3.93
C GLN A 111 -0.21 21.27 2.89
N GLN A 112 0.52 21.38 1.77
CA GLN A 112 0.14 22.24 0.64
C GLN A 112 -1.09 21.73 -0.12
N ILE A 113 -1.43 20.45 0.04
CA ILE A 113 -2.49 19.76 -0.71
C ILE A 113 -3.69 19.48 0.20
N LEU A 114 -3.44 19.20 1.48
CA LEU A 114 -4.51 18.82 2.40
C LEU A 114 -5.27 20.05 2.93
N PRO A 115 -6.59 19.91 3.13
CA PRO A 115 -7.43 21.00 3.62
C PRO A 115 -7.20 21.33 5.10
N ALA A 116 -6.48 20.49 5.85
CA ALA A 116 -6.23 20.66 7.28
C ALA A 116 -4.86 20.08 7.67
N PRO A 117 -4.28 20.57 8.79
CA PRO A 117 -3.05 20.02 9.34
C PRO A 117 -3.15 18.52 9.63
N MET A 118 -2.28 17.74 9.00
CA MET A 118 -2.15 16.31 9.23
C MET A 118 -1.42 15.99 10.55
N ASN A 119 -1.86 14.91 11.21
CA ASN A 119 -1.14 14.15 12.22
C ASN A 119 -0.26 13.09 11.56
N PHE A 120 1.07 13.28 11.62
CA PHE A 120 2.03 12.34 11.06
C PHE A 120 1.95 10.93 11.64
N THR A 121 1.61 10.78 12.92
CA THR A 121 1.43 9.46 13.54
C THR A 121 0.29 8.70 12.86
N ARG A 122 -0.77 9.40 12.45
CA ARG A 122 -1.88 8.79 11.72
C ARG A 122 -1.55 8.45 10.27
N MET A 123 -0.60 9.17 9.66
CA MET A 123 -0.08 8.79 8.35
C MET A 123 0.64 7.45 8.42
N PHE A 124 1.46 7.22 9.45
CA PHE A 124 2.11 5.93 9.64
C PHE A 124 1.11 4.80 9.92
N SER A 125 0.07 5.03 10.73
CA SER A 125 -0.95 3.99 10.97
C SER A 125 -1.82 3.70 9.74
N LEU A 126 -1.81 4.56 8.72
CA LEU A 126 -2.61 4.36 7.51
C LEU A 126 -2.18 3.08 6.78
N THR A 127 -0.90 2.71 6.83
CA THR A 127 -0.43 1.45 6.23
C THR A 127 -1.07 0.24 6.90
N ASP A 128 -1.23 0.27 8.22
CA ASP A 128 -1.87 -0.83 8.96
C ASP A 128 -3.38 -0.88 8.68
N GLU A 129 -4.06 0.27 8.75
CA GLU A 129 -5.51 0.37 8.55
C GLU A 129 -5.94 0.02 7.11
N CYS A 130 -5.12 0.38 6.12
CA CYS A 130 -5.38 0.12 4.71
C CYS A 130 -4.71 -1.15 4.16
N GLY A 131 -3.94 -1.87 4.98
CA GLY A 131 -3.20 -3.06 4.56
C GLY A 131 -2.16 -2.78 3.46
N LEU A 132 -1.55 -1.60 3.48
CA LEU A 132 -0.55 -1.20 2.48
C LEU A 132 0.76 -1.95 2.74
N HIS A 133 1.30 -2.57 1.71
CA HIS A 133 2.51 -3.41 1.82
C HIS A 133 3.84 -2.64 1.80
N PHE A 134 3.83 -1.31 1.76
CA PHE A 134 5.06 -0.50 1.77
C PHE A 134 5.35 0.04 3.16
N ARG A 135 6.63 -0.07 3.56
CA ARG A 135 7.16 0.36 4.85
C ARG A 135 7.45 1.86 4.81
N LEU A 136 6.47 2.67 5.22
CA LEU A 136 6.60 4.13 5.32
C LEU A 136 7.78 4.54 6.22
N ASP A 137 8.04 3.77 7.27
CA ASP A 137 9.19 3.93 8.15
C ASP A 137 10.51 3.76 7.41
N ALA A 138 10.69 2.65 6.70
CA ALA A 138 11.91 2.40 5.93
C ALA A 138 12.09 3.40 4.79
N LEU A 139 10.98 3.84 4.17
CA LEU A 139 11.03 4.87 3.15
C LEU A 139 11.45 6.21 3.75
N ALA A 140 10.91 6.60 4.91
CA ALA A 140 11.26 7.84 5.60
C ALA A 140 12.75 7.87 5.98
N GLU A 141 13.34 6.74 6.39
CA GLU A 141 14.78 6.62 6.64
C GLU A 141 15.64 6.83 5.39
N ASN A 142 15.06 6.58 4.21
CA ASN A 142 15.71 6.71 2.91
C ASN A 142 15.34 8.00 2.16
N CYS A 143 14.58 8.90 2.77
CA CYS A 143 14.28 10.20 2.22
C CYS A 143 15.47 11.15 2.40
N ASP A 144 16.47 11.01 1.52
CA ASP A 144 17.49 12.03 1.34
C ASP A 144 16.92 13.11 0.40
N GLY A 145 17.03 14.39 0.76
CA GLY A 145 16.26 15.50 0.18
C GLY A 145 16.37 15.70 -1.34
N ASP A 146 17.34 15.04 -1.98
CA ASP A 146 17.61 15.07 -3.43
C ASP A 146 16.97 13.90 -4.22
N GLY A 147 16.49 12.84 -3.54
CA GLY A 147 15.96 11.64 -4.20
C GLY A 147 14.50 11.76 -4.66
N ALA A 148 13.70 12.58 -3.98
CA ALA A 148 12.29 12.74 -4.29
C ALA A 148 12.05 13.84 -5.34
N PRO A 149 11.19 13.62 -6.34
CA PRO A 149 10.74 14.68 -7.25
C PRO A 149 10.14 15.87 -6.48
N PRO A 150 10.22 17.11 -7.01
CA PRO A 150 9.67 18.27 -6.32
C PRO A 150 8.16 18.14 -6.13
N MET A 151 7.61 18.86 -5.14
CA MET A 151 6.16 18.87 -4.94
C MET A 151 5.41 19.33 -6.18
N THR A 152 5.82 20.44 -6.79
CA THR A 152 5.22 20.93 -8.04
C THR A 152 6.34 21.24 -9.03
N LEU A 153 6.09 21.11 -10.33
CA LEU A 153 7.06 21.53 -11.35
C LEU A 153 7.35 23.05 -11.21
N PRO A 154 8.61 23.49 -11.35
CA PRO A 154 8.93 24.91 -11.48
C PRO A 154 8.17 25.53 -12.66
N SER A 155 7.62 26.72 -12.46
CA SER A 155 7.02 27.48 -13.56
C SER A 155 8.12 27.88 -14.56
N PRO A 156 7.87 27.86 -15.89
CA PRO A 156 8.84 28.37 -16.86
C PRO A 156 9.22 29.81 -16.52
N PRO A 157 10.48 30.24 -16.69
CA PRO A 157 10.85 31.62 -16.48
C PRO A 157 10.01 32.50 -17.40
N ALA A 158 9.38 33.54 -16.83
CA ALA A 158 8.67 34.54 -17.62
C ALA A 158 9.71 35.22 -18.54
N GLY A 159 9.54 35.04 -19.85
CA GLY A 159 10.41 35.65 -20.84
C GLY A 159 10.34 37.18 -20.74
N ASN A 160 11.51 37.80 -20.67
CA ASN A 160 11.71 39.26 -20.67
C ASN A 160 11.17 39.91 -21.94
#